data_AF-A0A8B7NI70-F1
#
_entry.id   AF-A0A8B7NI70-F1
#
_cell.length_a   1.000
_cell.length_b   1.000
_cell.length_c   1.000
_cell.angle_alpha   90.00
_cell.angle_beta   90.00
_cell.angle_gamma   90.00
#
_symmetry.space_group_name_H-M   'P 1'
#
loop_
_entity.id
_entity.type
_entity.pdbx_description
1 polymer ?
#
loop_
_entity_poly.entity_id
_entity_poly.type
_entity_poly.pdbx_seq_one_letter_code
_entity_poly.pdbx_strand_id
1 'polypeptide(L)'
;MATETKPMDEFEEESITMEIEDIAAKYNFDESLRGKWMLFFLHEYMDDMWAKAVELYSAGELPGIVSIKTSTAAPNVRSGETEYGVIRFYCGPYDDRERVLQYGLKLIEKMQYFSNNFGFAAYKTDEQSKIGTKATGAKKNYLYRLPVSTYDHLEQRSGKCKEPPIEVPSQVCTRELIHEVVGDFIRDPVDISNYCRWTMEFPSGTPHDSAWVSACRLYRSGELKDVDYIQTTTVKSSLSKNGMILFFSRDNLSQSKLQQCGNNLVQKLDYSSKDGELCASQYIGRGWVVLCRVPASQK
;
A
#
# COMPACT_ATOMS: atom_id res chain seq x y z
N MET A 1 -24.15 -27.62 10.10
CA MET A 1 -23.72 -26.27 9.68
C MET A 1 -22.95 -25.69 10.86
N ALA A 2 -21.66 -25.38 10.69
CA ALA A 2 -20.91 -24.71 11.75
C ALA A 2 -21.57 -23.35 12.01
N THR A 3 -21.87 -23.03 13.26
CA THR A 3 -22.39 -21.73 13.66
C THR A 3 -21.39 -20.66 13.27
N GLU A 4 -21.86 -19.64 12.54
CA GLU A 4 -21.05 -18.51 12.13
C GLU A 4 -20.57 -17.76 13.37
N THR A 5 -19.29 -17.91 13.71
CA THR A 5 -18.70 -17.26 14.89
C THR A 5 -18.45 -15.79 14.57
N LYS A 6 -19.12 -14.91 15.31
CA LYS A 6 -18.96 -13.46 15.22
C LYS A 6 -17.90 -12.99 16.21
N PRO A 7 -16.76 -12.44 15.76
CA PRO A 7 -15.69 -12.03 16.65
C PRO A 7 -16.09 -10.97 17.66
N MET A 8 -17.04 -10.10 17.32
CA MET A 8 -17.49 -9.04 18.23
C MET A 8 -18.48 -9.53 19.31
N ASP A 9 -18.96 -10.78 19.19
CA ASP A 9 -19.76 -11.46 20.23
C ASP A 9 -18.88 -12.29 21.19
N GLU A 10 -17.57 -12.39 20.94
CA GLU A 10 -16.60 -13.14 21.77
C GLU A 10 -15.85 -12.21 22.73
N PHE A 11 -15.99 -12.44 24.03
CA PHE A 11 -15.47 -11.58 25.11
C PHE A 11 -14.46 -12.27 26.03
N GLU A 12 -14.29 -13.59 25.92
CA GLU A 12 -13.39 -14.38 26.75
C GLU A 12 -12.04 -14.61 26.05
N GLU A 13 -12.09 -15.04 24.79
CA GLU A 13 -10.89 -15.34 24.00
C GLU A 13 -10.43 -14.11 23.22
N GLU A 14 -9.14 -13.76 23.26
CA GLU A 14 -8.58 -12.59 22.53
C GLU A 14 -8.63 -12.73 21.00
N SER A 15 -8.90 -13.92 20.48
CA SER A 15 -8.83 -14.19 19.05
C SER A 15 -9.49 -15.49 18.63
N ILE A 16 -10.07 -15.47 17.43
CA ILE A 16 -10.59 -16.67 16.74
C ILE A 16 -9.64 -17.00 15.59
N THR A 17 -9.31 -18.29 15.43
CA THR A 17 -8.43 -18.78 14.37
C THR A 17 -9.18 -19.79 13.50
N MET A 18 -8.97 -19.73 12.20
CA MET A 18 -9.47 -20.70 11.23
C MET A 18 -8.32 -21.21 10.38
N GLU A 19 -8.22 -22.53 10.29
CA GLU A 19 -7.26 -23.25 9.47
C GLU A 19 -7.97 -24.44 8.82
N ILE A 20 -7.71 -24.66 7.53
CA ILE A 20 -8.28 -25.76 6.75
C ILE A 20 -7.08 -26.52 6.20
N GLU A 21 -6.87 -27.73 6.68
CA GLU A 21 -5.68 -28.55 6.39
C GLU A 21 -5.44 -28.70 4.88
N ASP A 22 -6.49 -28.99 4.11
CA ASP A 22 -6.41 -29.13 2.65
C ASP A 22 -5.97 -27.84 1.92
N ILE A 23 -6.23 -26.67 2.50
CA ILE A 23 -5.80 -25.38 1.94
C ILE A 23 -4.37 -25.08 2.35
N ALA A 24 -4.05 -25.27 3.64
CA ALA A 24 -2.71 -25.08 4.17
C ALA A 24 -1.68 -26.00 3.48
N ALA A 25 -2.04 -27.28 3.25
CA ALA A 25 -1.18 -28.28 2.62
C ALA A 25 -0.75 -27.94 1.18
N LYS A 26 -1.45 -27.02 0.50
CA LYS A 26 -1.05 -26.53 -0.84
C LYS A 26 0.20 -25.65 -0.80
N TYR A 27 0.55 -25.11 0.37
CA TYR A 27 1.65 -24.17 0.56
C TYR A 27 2.62 -24.73 1.60
N ASN A 28 3.62 -25.48 1.14
CA ASN A 28 4.62 -26.07 2.01
C ASN A 28 5.82 -25.12 2.16
N PHE A 29 6.08 -24.66 3.39
CA PHE A 29 7.27 -23.90 3.75
C PHE A 29 7.59 -24.11 5.25
N ASP A 30 8.82 -23.81 5.65
CA ASP A 30 9.23 -23.87 7.05
C ASP A 30 8.39 -22.89 7.90
N GLU A 31 7.69 -23.37 8.92
CA GLU A 31 6.85 -22.54 9.78
C GLU A 31 7.62 -21.40 10.46
N SER A 32 8.93 -21.54 10.67
CA SER A 32 9.78 -20.46 11.20
C SER A 32 9.91 -19.28 10.24
N LEU A 33 9.60 -19.49 8.96
CA LEU A 33 9.54 -18.46 7.93
C LEU A 33 8.13 -17.90 7.75
N ARG A 34 7.19 -18.21 8.65
CA ARG A 34 5.83 -17.68 8.60
C ARG A 34 5.77 -16.22 9.02
N GLY A 35 4.89 -15.48 8.36
CA GLY A 35 4.44 -14.17 8.80
C GLY A 35 2.97 -13.98 8.50
N LYS A 36 2.50 -12.75 8.61
CA LYS A 36 1.09 -12.39 8.37
C LYS A 36 0.92 -11.00 7.81
N TRP A 37 0.01 -10.89 6.85
CA TRP A 37 -0.62 -9.63 6.50
C TRP A 37 -1.66 -9.27 7.58
N MET A 38 -1.69 -8.00 7.96
CA MET A 38 -2.65 -7.49 8.94
C MET A 38 -3.52 -6.43 8.30
N LEU A 39 -4.83 -6.65 8.33
CA LEU A 39 -5.85 -5.71 7.89
C LEU A 39 -6.64 -5.23 9.10
N PHE A 40 -6.74 -3.92 9.29
CA PHE A 40 -7.46 -3.30 10.40
C PHE A 40 -8.80 -2.75 9.93
N PHE A 41 -9.85 -3.03 10.70
CA PHE A 41 -11.23 -2.60 10.44
C PHE A 41 -11.84 -2.01 11.70
N LEU A 42 -12.81 -1.11 11.55
CA LEU A 42 -13.58 -0.64 12.72
C LEU A 42 -14.38 -1.82 13.28
N HIS A 43 -14.55 -1.86 14.60
CA HIS A 43 -15.31 -2.94 15.27
C HIS A 43 -16.71 -3.16 14.66
N GLU A 44 -17.40 -2.09 14.25
CA GLU A 44 -18.73 -2.20 13.63
C GLU A 44 -18.76 -3.00 12.31
N TYR A 45 -17.62 -3.15 11.63
CA TYR A 45 -17.49 -3.94 10.39
C TYR A 45 -16.72 -5.25 10.59
N MET A 46 -16.22 -5.54 11.79
CA MET A 46 -15.35 -6.69 12.03
C MET A 46 -16.04 -8.03 11.73
N ASP A 47 -17.31 -8.19 12.11
CA ASP A 47 -18.07 -9.43 11.87
C ASP A 47 -18.27 -9.66 10.37
N ASP A 48 -18.69 -8.64 9.62
CA ASP A 48 -18.91 -8.71 8.18
C ASP A 48 -17.60 -9.00 7.43
N MET A 49 -16.50 -8.35 7.83
CA MET A 49 -15.19 -8.55 7.20
C MET A 49 -14.59 -9.90 7.56
N TRP A 50 -14.86 -10.42 8.76
CA TRP A 50 -14.49 -11.77 9.15
C TRP A 50 -15.27 -12.82 8.36
N ALA A 51 -16.59 -12.67 8.24
CA ALA A 51 -17.42 -13.57 7.42
C ALA A 51 -16.92 -13.61 5.96
N LYS A 52 -16.63 -12.44 5.37
CA LYS A 52 -16.03 -12.35 4.03
C LYS A 52 -14.67 -13.06 3.95
N ALA A 53 -13.80 -12.86 4.95
CA ALA A 53 -12.49 -13.51 4.99
C ALA A 53 -12.63 -15.04 5.07
N VAL A 54 -13.55 -15.54 5.91
CA VAL A 54 -13.86 -16.96 6.06
C VAL A 54 -14.38 -17.56 4.75
N GLU A 55 -15.31 -16.88 4.07
CA GLU A 55 -15.85 -17.31 2.78
C GLU A 55 -14.74 -17.42 1.71
N LEU A 56 -13.96 -16.35 1.53
CA LEU A 56 -12.85 -16.32 0.57
C LEU A 56 -11.77 -17.36 0.89
N TYR A 57 -11.44 -17.52 2.17
CA TYR A 57 -10.46 -18.50 2.62
C TYR A 57 -10.94 -19.93 2.35
N SER A 58 -12.18 -20.25 2.75
CA SER A 58 -12.77 -21.59 2.56
C SER A 58 -12.94 -21.96 1.09
N ALA A 59 -13.18 -20.97 0.23
CA ALA A 59 -13.24 -21.16 -1.22
C ALA A 59 -11.85 -21.31 -1.88
N GLY A 60 -10.76 -21.12 -1.14
CA GLY A 60 -9.39 -21.16 -1.67
C GLY A 60 -9.05 -19.95 -2.55
N GLU A 61 -9.77 -18.84 -2.40
CA GLU A 61 -9.60 -17.62 -3.21
C GLU A 61 -8.50 -16.68 -2.69
N LEU A 62 -7.88 -17.00 -1.55
CA LEU A 62 -6.79 -16.26 -0.94
C LEU A 62 -5.46 -17.01 -1.15
N PRO A 63 -4.78 -16.83 -2.31
CA PRO A 63 -3.57 -17.57 -2.61
C PRO A 63 -2.46 -17.28 -1.60
N GLY A 64 -1.75 -18.32 -1.20
CA GLY A 64 -0.65 -18.27 -0.24
C GLY A 64 -1.05 -18.17 1.23
N ILE A 65 -2.33 -17.93 1.53
CA ILE A 65 -2.80 -17.87 2.92
C ILE A 65 -3.01 -19.28 3.46
N VAL A 66 -2.35 -19.61 4.56
CA VAL A 66 -2.40 -20.93 5.21
C VAL A 66 -3.29 -20.97 6.46
N SER A 67 -3.59 -19.81 7.04
CA SER A 67 -4.57 -19.67 8.11
C SER A 67 -4.98 -18.21 8.27
N ILE A 68 -6.16 -17.99 8.85
CA ILE A 68 -6.67 -16.66 9.17
C ILE A 68 -6.99 -16.56 10.65
N LYS A 69 -6.74 -15.39 11.24
CA LYS A 69 -6.97 -15.13 12.66
C LYS A 69 -7.47 -13.73 12.89
N THR A 70 -8.59 -13.58 13.57
CA THR A 70 -9.16 -12.27 13.92
C THR A 70 -9.02 -11.97 15.40
N SER A 71 -8.90 -10.69 15.77
CA SER A 71 -9.18 -10.25 17.14
C SER A 71 -10.69 -10.29 17.42
N THR A 72 -11.03 -10.34 18.70
CA THR A 72 -12.41 -10.38 19.23
C THR A 72 -12.69 -9.11 20.05
N ALA A 73 -13.85 -9.04 20.70
CA ALA A 73 -14.18 -7.96 21.63
C ALA A 73 -13.49 -8.10 23.00
N ALA A 74 -12.80 -9.22 23.27
CA ALA A 74 -12.07 -9.42 24.50
C ALA A 74 -10.95 -8.36 24.67
N PRO A 75 -10.77 -7.80 25.89
CA PRO A 75 -9.75 -6.78 26.15
C PRO A 75 -8.34 -7.29 25.84
N ASN A 76 -7.57 -6.54 25.05
CA ASN A 76 -6.17 -6.87 24.77
C ASN A 76 -5.23 -5.80 25.32
N VAL A 77 -4.39 -6.15 26.30
CA VAL A 77 -3.45 -5.20 26.95
C VAL A 77 -2.43 -4.62 25.95
N ARG A 78 -2.24 -5.28 24.80
CA ARG A 78 -1.31 -4.85 23.75
C ARG A 78 -1.96 -3.95 22.70
N SER A 79 -3.29 -3.85 22.62
CA SER A 79 -3.94 -2.91 21.71
C SER A 79 -3.84 -1.49 22.27
N GLY A 80 -3.45 -0.55 21.41
CA GLY A 80 -3.36 0.88 21.78
C GLY A 80 -4.63 1.65 21.45
N GLU A 81 -5.42 1.14 20.51
CA GLU A 81 -6.64 1.75 20.00
C GLU A 81 -7.80 0.77 20.22
N THR A 82 -8.90 1.28 20.76
CA THR A 82 -10.05 0.48 21.19
C THR A 82 -11.15 0.37 20.14
N GLU A 83 -11.01 1.05 19.01
CA GLU A 83 -12.06 1.16 17.98
C GLU A 83 -11.84 0.18 16.81
N TYR A 84 -10.66 -0.42 16.71
CA TYR A 84 -10.26 -1.25 15.58
C TYR A 84 -9.95 -2.69 15.98
N GLY A 85 -10.50 -3.61 15.19
CA GLY A 85 -10.09 -5.00 15.20
C GLY A 85 -9.08 -5.27 14.08
N VAL A 86 -8.47 -6.45 14.12
CA VAL A 86 -7.48 -6.88 13.13
C VAL A 86 -7.76 -8.30 12.66
N ILE A 87 -7.79 -8.48 11.34
CA ILE A 87 -7.74 -9.81 10.70
C ILE A 87 -6.31 -10.03 10.19
N ARG A 88 -5.73 -11.16 10.59
CA ARG A 88 -4.37 -11.57 10.25
C ARG A 88 -4.45 -12.75 9.29
N PHE A 89 -3.78 -12.63 8.16
CA PHE A 89 -3.73 -13.63 7.10
C PHE A 89 -2.31 -14.19 7.05
N TYR A 90 -2.12 -15.41 7.55
CA TYR A 90 -0.80 -16.02 7.68
C TYR A 90 -0.35 -16.59 6.33
N CYS A 91 0.88 -16.28 5.95
CA CYS A 91 1.52 -16.82 4.75
C CYS A 91 3.05 -16.78 4.87
N GLY A 92 3.73 -17.43 3.94
CA GLY A 92 5.18 -17.47 3.88
C GLY A 92 5.69 -18.17 2.61
N PRO A 93 6.99 -18.44 2.54
CA PRO A 93 8.01 -18.01 3.50
C PRO A 93 8.31 -16.51 3.37
N TYR A 94 8.63 -15.82 4.48
CA TYR A 94 8.79 -14.36 4.47
C TYR A 94 10.01 -13.86 3.70
N ASP A 95 10.99 -14.72 3.43
CA ASP A 95 12.21 -14.40 2.69
C ASP A 95 11.99 -14.42 1.16
N ASP A 96 10.92 -15.06 0.68
CA ASP A 96 10.42 -14.92 -0.69
C ASP A 96 9.56 -13.65 -0.83
N ARG A 97 10.25 -12.50 -0.83
CA ARG A 97 9.62 -11.16 -0.90
C ARG A 97 8.61 -11.04 -2.04
N GLU A 98 8.97 -11.48 -3.24
CA GLU A 98 8.12 -11.31 -4.43
C GLU A 98 6.80 -12.04 -4.25
N ARG A 99 6.86 -13.29 -3.81
CA ARG A 99 5.69 -14.13 -3.59
C ARG A 99 4.80 -13.60 -2.46
N VAL A 100 5.40 -13.17 -1.33
CA VAL A 100 4.64 -12.60 -0.21
C VAL A 100 3.91 -11.31 -0.61
N LEU A 101 4.55 -10.45 -1.42
CA LEU A 101 3.90 -9.26 -1.95
C LEU A 101 2.78 -9.60 -2.93
N GLN A 102 2.98 -10.58 -3.81
CA GLN A 102 1.92 -11.07 -4.71
C GLN A 102 0.71 -11.59 -3.93
N TYR A 103 0.92 -12.35 -2.85
CA TYR A 103 -0.16 -12.80 -1.96
C TYR A 103 -0.86 -11.62 -1.29
N GLY A 104 -0.11 -10.65 -0.78
CA GLY A 104 -0.69 -9.45 -0.18
C GLY A 104 -1.51 -8.61 -1.15
N LEU A 105 -1.06 -8.46 -2.41
CA LEU A 105 -1.79 -7.74 -3.45
C LEU A 105 -3.11 -8.43 -3.77
N LYS A 106 -3.10 -9.76 -3.93
CA LYS A 106 -4.31 -10.56 -4.16
C LYS A 106 -5.26 -10.51 -2.96
N LEU A 107 -4.72 -10.54 -1.75
CA LEU A 107 -5.50 -10.37 -0.52
C LEU A 107 -6.21 -9.01 -0.48
N ILE A 108 -5.49 -7.91 -0.73
CA ILE A 108 -6.07 -6.57 -0.76
C ILE A 108 -7.16 -6.46 -1.82
N GLU A 109 -6.92 -7.00 -3.02
CA GLU A 109 -7.87 -7.03 -4.13
C GLU A 109 -9.16 -7.77 -3.74
N LYS A 110 -9.04 -9.00 -3.22
CA LYS A 110 -10.19 -9.85 -2.85
C LYS A 110 -10.96 -9.30 -1.66
N MET A 111 -10.25 -8.83 -0.63
CA MET A 111 -10.87 -8.18 0.52
C MET A 111 -11.45 -6.81 0.17
N GLN A 112 -11.05 -6.21 -0.96
CA GLN A 112 -11.34 -4.82 -1.33
C GLN A 112 -10.90 -3.87 -0.20
N TYR A 113 -9.72 -4.13 0.34
CA TYR A 113 -9.24 -3.48 1.55
C TYR A 113 -8.75 -2.06 1.30
N PHE A 114 -9.04 -1.18 2.26
CA PHE A 114 -8.59 0.20 2.33
C PHE A 114 -8.30 0.56 3.79
N SER A 115 -7.49 1.60 4.03
CA SER A 115 -7.08 1.98 5.38
C SER A 115 -7.33 3.46 5.62
N ASN A 116 -8.10 3.80 6.65
CA ASN A 116 -8.41 5.21 6.96
C ASN A 116 -7.21 5.95 7.57
N ASN A 117 -6.32 5.25 8.29
CA ASN A 117 -5.29 5.91 9.11
C ASN A 117 -3.86 5.70 8.60
N PHE A 118 -3.57 4.53 8.01
CA PHE A 118 -2.19 4.13 7.74
C PHE A 118 -1.84 4.21 6.25
N GLY A 119 -2.80 4.02 5.35
CA GLY A 119 -2.58 3.99 3.90
C GLY A 119 -1.75 2.80 3.42
N PHE A 120 -1.58 1.78 4.26
CA PHE A 120 -0.95 0.52 3.87
C PHE A 120 -1.50 -0.67 4.67
N ALA A 121 -1.43 -1.86 4.07
CA ALA A 121 -1.49 -3.13 4.78
C ALA A 121 -0.07 -3.54 5.21
N ALA A 122 0.10 -4.04 6.43
CA ALA A 122 1.42 -4.38 6.97
C ALA A 122 1.62 -5.90 7.01
N TYR A 123 2.80 -6.37 6.59
CA TYR A 123 3.25 -7.73 6.80
C TYR A 123 4.25 -7.80 7.96
N LYS A 124 4.09 -8.76 8.87
CA LYS A 124 5.04 -9.00 9.98
C LYS A 124 5.40 -10.46 10.10
N THR A 125 6.64 -10.73 10.52
CA THR A 125 7.01 -12.09 10.95
C THR A 125 6.44 -12.39 12.33
N ASP A 126 6.40 -13.67 12.68
CA ASP A 126 6.02 -14.09 14.02
C ASP A 126 7.03 -13.62 15.09
N GLU A 127 8.33 -13.55 14.77
CA GLU A 127 9.38 -12.98 15.63
C GLU A 127 9.12 -11.51 15.96
N GLN A 128 8.81 -10.69 14.95
CA GLN A 128 8.46 -9.28 15.16
C GLN A 128 7.25 -9.11 16.09
N SER A 129 6.31 -10.06 16.04
CA SER A 129 5.13 -10.05 16.91
C SER A 129 5.45 -10.40 18.36
N LYS A 130 6.43 -11.28 18.60
CA LYS A 130 6.88 -11.69 19.95
C LYS A 130 7.60 -10.55 20.67
N ILE A 131 8.41 -9.78 19.94
CA ILE A 131 9.22 -8.68 20.49
C ILE A 131 8.33 -7.52 20.97
N GLY A 132 7.22 -7.25 20.27
CA GLY A 132 6.28 -6.18 20.61
C GLY A 132 6.82 -4.76 20.33
N THR A 133 5.89 -3.81 20.10
CA THR A 133 6.21 -2.42 19.76
C THR A 133 6.55 -1.55 20.97
N LYS A 134 5.86 -1.74 22.10
CA LYS A 134 6.07 -0.91 23.30
C LYS A 134 7.40 -1.20 24.01
N ALA A 135 7.88 -2.44 23.97
CA ALA A 135 9.06 -2.86 24.74
C ALA A 135 10.40 -2.40 24.14
N THR A 136 10.46 -2.10 22.84
CA THR A 136 11.73 -1.89 22.13
C THR A 136 11.96 -0.48 21.60
N GLY A 137 10.98 0.42 21.71
CA GLY A 137 11.07 1.75 21.09
C GLY A 137 11.24 1.70 19.56
N ALA A 138 10.98 0.54 18.94
CA ALA A 138 11.19 0.32 17.52
C ALA A 138 10.19 1.16 16.72
N LYS A 139 10.69 2.17 16.00
CA LYS A 139 9.90 3.01 15.08
C LYS A 139 9.26 2.22 13.93
N LYS A 140 9.71 1.00 13.67
CA LYS A 140 9.30 0.13 12.55
C LYS A 140 8.97 -1.27 13.09
N ASN A 141 7.69 -1.65 13.06
CA ASN A 141 7.25 -3.01 13.39
C ASN A 141 6.49 -3.61 12.21
N TYR A 142 7.15 -3.79 11.06
CA TYR A 142 6.67 -4.54 9.90
C TYR A 142 7.84 -4.85 8.97
N LEU A 143 7.81 -6.01 8.32
CA LEU A 143 8.80 -6.44 7.33
C LEU A 143 8.46 -5.87 5.94
N TYR A 144 7.23 -6.12 5.46
CA TYR A 144 6.71 -5.55 4.23
C TYR A 144 5.49 -4.68 4.49
N ARG A 145 5.16 -3.84 3.52
CA ARG A 145 3.91 -3.09 3.48
C ARG A 145 3.43 -3.02 2.04
N LEU A 146 2.13 -2.99 1.85
CA LEU A 146 1.52 -2.74 0.56
C LEU A 146 0.67 -1.48 0.67
N PRO A 147 0.84 -0.51 -0.25
CA PRO A 147 -0.01 0.68 -0.28
C PRO A 147 -1.46 0.24 -0.48
N VAL A 148 -2.37 0.85 0.26
CA VAL A 148 -3.80 0.66 0.07
C VAL A 148 -4.45 2.03 -0.04
N SER A 149 -5.57 2.10 -0.74
CA SER A 149 -6.33 3.34 -0.80
C SER A 149 -6.66 3.82 0.61
N THR A 150 -6.44 5.09 0.88
CA THR A 150 -6.98 5.79 2.05
C THR A 150 -8.29 6.44 1.67
N TYR A 151 -9.28 6.43 2.57
CA TYR A 151 -10.48 7.23 2.34
C TYR A 151 -10.40 8.61 2.96
N ASP A 152 -10.85 9.59 2.17
CA ASP A 152 -11.77 10.62 2.65
C ASP A 152 -13.25 10.32 2.28
N HIS A 153 -13.60 9.30 1.45
CA HIS A 153 -14.93 9.29 0.78
C HIS A 153 -15.73 7.97 0.53
N LEU A 154 -15.38 6.76 0.97
CA LEU A 154 -16.32 5.62 0.83
C LEU A 154 -16.37 4.75 2.10
N GLU A 155 -17.57 4.62 2.64
CA GLU A 155 -17.89 3.75 3.77
C GLU A 155 -17.63 2.28 3.43
N GLN A 156 -17.25 1.49 4.44
CA GLN A 156 -16.94 0.06 4.34
C GLN A 156 -18.18 -0.71 3.84
N ARG A 157 -18.18 -1.04 2.55
CA ARG A 157 -19.30 -1.73 1.90
C ARG A 157 -19.33 -3.20 2.31
N SER A 158 -20.28 -3.56 3.17
CA SER A 158 -20.69 -4.92 3.56
C SER A 158 -21.36 -5.72 2.43
N GLY A 159 -20.89 -5.60 1.18
CA GLY A 159 -21.40 -6.38 0.04
C GLY A 159 -22.83 -6.03 -0.43
N LYS A 160 -23.51 -5.02 0.14
CA LYS A 160 -24.91 -4.69 -0.18
C LYS A 160 -25.14 -3.72 -1.34
N CYS A 161 -24.12 -3.07 -1.90
CA CYS A 161 -24.31 -2.04 -2.93
C CYS A 161 -23.49 -2.33 -4.21
N LYS A 162 -24.19 -2.43 -5.35
CA LYS A 162 -23.62 -2.80 -6.67
C LYS A 162 -23.20 -1.60 -7.53
N GLU A 163 -23.39 -0.36 -7.08
CA GLU A 163 -23.12 0.82 -7.91
C GLU A 163 -21.65 1.29 -7.80
N PRO A 164 -20.98 1.62 -8.92
CA PRO A 164 -19.60 2.11 -8.91
C PRO A 164 -19.52 3.49 -8.21
N PRO A 165 -18.38 3.83 -7.58
CA PRO A 165 -18.22 5.12 -6.92
C PRO A 165 -18.39 6.28 -7.88
N ILE A 166 -19.14 7.30 -7.45
CA ILE A 166 -19.19 8.59 -8.12
C ILE A 166 -17.88 9.32 -7.82
N GLU A 167 -17.13 9.66 -8.86
CA GLU A 167 -15.92 10.46 -8.75
C GLU A 167 -16.28 11.94 -8.51
N VAL A 168 -15.86 12.52 -7.39
CA VAL A 168 -15.78 13.99 -7.24
C VAL A 168 -14.52 14.37 -6.43
N PRO A 169 -13.75 15.42 -6.81
CA PRO A 169 -12.50 15.78 -6.14
C PRO A 169 -12.66 16.80 -5.00
N SER A 170 -11.89 16.59 -3.92
CA SER A 170 -11.16 17.56 -3.07
C SER A 170 -11.84 18.87 -2.64
N GLN A 171 -12.12 19.03 -1.34
CA GLN A 171 -12.15 20.35 -0.66
C GLN A 171 -11.67 20.38 0.81
N VAL A 172 -11.19 19.29 1.41
CA VAL A 172 -10.82 19.30 2.84
C VAL A 172 -9.31 19.44 3.02
N CYS A 173 -8.90 20.54 3.66
CA CYS A 173 -7.57 20.91 4.16
C CYS A 173 -6.45 19.87 3.97
N THR A 174 -5.69 20.03 2.89
CA THR A 174 -4.49 19.25 2.63
C THR A 174 -3.35 19.69 3.57
N ARG A 175 -2.77 18.75 4.32
CA ARG A 175 -1.57 18.96 5.15
C ARG A 175 -0.39 19.44 4.28
N GLU A 176 0.58 20.14 4.87
CA GLU A 176 1.73 20.78 4.17
C GLU A 176 2.62 19.80 3.37
N LEU A 177 2.55 18.50 3.66
CA LEU A 177 3.01 17.43 2.78
C LEU A 177 1.98 16.30 2.82
N ILE A 178 1.35 16.02 1.69
CA ILE A 178 0.63 14.76 1.50
C ILE A 178 1.63 13.74 0.95
N HIS A 179 2.15 12.90 1.83
CA HIS A 179 2.74 11.63 1.42
C HIS A 179 1.62 10.63 1.10
N GLU A 180 0.76 10.91 0.12
CA GLU A 180 -0.02 9.83 -0.50
C GLU A 180 0.98 9.06 -1.34
N VAL A 181 1.58 8.05 -0.73
CA VAL A 181 2.43 7.12 -1.44
C VAL A 181 1.54 6.04 -2.02
N VAL A 182 1.38 6.08 -3.34
CA VAL A 182 0.87 4.93 -4.08
C VAL A 182 2.11 4.15 -4.52
N GLY A 183 2.57 3.21 -3.69
CA GLY A 183 3.65 2.28 -4.01
C GLY A 183 4.50 1.74 -2.86
N ASP A 184 5.37 0.79 -3.19
CA ASP A 184 6.35 0.18 -2.28
C ASP A 184 7.27 1.28 -1.74
N PHE A 185 7.16 1.54 -0.44
CA PHE A 185 7.61 2.80 0.11
C PHE A 185 9.02 2.64 0.67
N ILE A 186 9.95 3.36 0.04
CA ILE A 186 11.36 3.59 0.42
C ILE A 186 11.44 4.05 1.88
N ARG A 187 12.24 3.37 2.71
CA ARG A 187 12.19 3.51 4.18
C ARG A 187 13.37 4.28 4.79
N ASP A 188 14.45 4.47 4.03
CA ASP A 188 15.69 5.11 4.45
C ASP A 188 16.32 5.88 3.27
N PRO A 189 17.12 6.95 3.48
CA PRO A 189 17.91 7.55 2.39
C PRO A 189 18.82 6.54 1.69
N VAL A 190 19.19 5.46 2.39
CA VAL A 190 19.93 4.30 1.86
C VAL A 190 19.09 3.48 0.89
N ASP A 191 17.76 3.46 1.04
CA ASP A 191 16.88 2.86 0.05
C ASP A 191 16.69 3.80 -1.15
N ILE A 192 16.71 5.13 -0.98
CA ILE A 192 16.60 6.11 -2.10
C ILE A 192 17.71 5.91 -3.12
N SER A 193 18.92 5.50 -2.69
CA SER A 193 20.00 5.23 -3.64
C SER A 193 19.69 4.08 -4.60
N ASN A 194 18.75 3.18 -4.26
CA ASN A 194 18.31 2.08 -5.12
C ASN A 194 17.20 2.50 -6.10
N TYR A 195 16.87 3.79 -6.16
CA TYR A 195 15.84 4.30 -7.07
C TYR A 195 16.36 5.49 -7.85
N CYS A 196 15.93 5.54 -9.10
CA CYS A 196 15.91 6.78 -9.85
C CYS A 196 14.58 7.51 -9.59
N ARG A 197 14.62 8.83 -9.62
CA ARG A 197 13.50 9.73 -9.40
C ARG A 197 13.24 10.55 -10.65
N TRP A 198 12.02 10.51 -11.14
CA TRP A 198 11.48 11.44 -12.13
C TRP A 198 10.74 12.56 -11.41
N THR A 199 11.05 13.81 -11.75
CA THR A 199 10.40 14.98 -11.15
C THR A 199 9.56 15.69 -12.20
N MET A 200 8.24 15.74 -11.99
CA MET A 200 7.33 16.59 -12.75
C MET A 200 6.94 17.80 -11.92
N GLU A 201 7.33 18.99 -12.40
CA GLU A 201 6.96 20.26 -11.78
C GLU A 201 5.73 20.88 -12.45
N PHE A 202 4.83 21.40 -11.62
CA PHE A 202 3.58 22.04 -12.00
C PHE A 202 3.58 23.48 -11.46
N PRO A 203 3.70 24.50 -12.32
CA PRO A 203 3.68 25.90 -11.91
C PRO A 203 2.42 26.24 -11.09
N SER A 204 2.55 27.17 -10.15
CA SER A 204 1.39 27.69 -9.41
C SER A 204 0.27 28.14 -10.38
N GLY A 205 -0.95 27.68 -10.14
CA GLY A 205 -2.12 27.95 -11.00
C GLY A 205 -2.33 26.94 -12.13
N THR A 206 -1.47 25.93 -12.29
CA THR A 206 -1.72 24.77 -13.16
C THR A 206 -2.50 23.67 -12.41
N PRO A 207 -3.20 22.77 -13.12
CA PRO A 207 -4.05 21.75 -12.48
C PRO A 207 -3.21 20.58 -11.90
N HIS A 208 -2.35 20.88 -10.92
CA HIS A 208 -1.52 19.90 -10.20
C HIS A 208 -2.36 18.78 -9.58
N ASP A 209 -3.48 19.12 -8.93
CA ASP A 209 -4.37 18.13 -8.33
C ASP A 209 -4.95 17.17 -9.38
N SER A 210 -5.34 17.68 -10.56
CA SER A 210 -5.83 16.84 -11.65
C SER A 210 -4.74 15.93 -12.21
N ALA A 211 -3.51 16.43 -12.32
CA ALA A 211 -2.36 15.62 -12.74
C ALA A 211 -2.03 14.54 -11.70
N TRP A 212 -2.13 14.86 -10.42
CA TRP A 212 -1.95 13.92 -9.32
C TRP A 212 -3.00 12.80 -9.36
N VAL A 213 -4.28 13.16 -9.46
CA VAL A 213 -5.38 12.18 -9.59
C VAL A 213 -5.16 11.27 -10.80
N SER A 214 -4.74 11.83 -11.94
CA SER A 214 -4.45 11.07 -13.15
C SER A 214 -3.28 10.11 -12.96
N ALA A 215 -2.19 10.56 -12.32
CA ALA A 215 -1.05 9.73 -11.98
C ALA A 215 -1.43 8.56 -11.05
N CYS A 216 -2.23 8.83 -10.01
CA CYS A 216 -2.75 7.80 -9.12
C CYS A 216 -3.59 6.75 -9.85
N ARG A 217 -4.46 7.16 -10.78
CA ARG A 217 -5.27 6.23 -11.59
C ARG A 217 -4.39 5.32 -12.45
N LEU A 218 -3.46 5.91 -13.20
CA LEU A 218 -2.53 5.17 -14.07
C LEU A 218 -1.61 4.23 -13.29
N TYR A 219 -1.16 4.65 -12.11
CA TYR A 219 -0.37 3.80 -11.22
C TYR A 219 -1.20 2.61 -10.73
N ARG A 220 -2.41 2.86 -10.21
CA ARG A 220 -3.31 1.82 -9.69
C ARG A 220 -3.81 0.86 -10.77
N SER A 221 -3.97 1.31 -12.01
CA SER A 221 -4.34 0.45 -13.14
C SER A 221 -3.16 -0.42 -13.65
N GLY A 222 -1.94 -0.21 -13.14
CA GLY A 222 -0.74 -0.90 -13.60
C GLY A 222 -0.24 -0.43 -14.96
N GLU A 223 -0.68 0.75 -15.42
CA GLU A 223 -0.20 1.35 -16.68
C GLU A 223 1.19 1.99 -16.54
N LEU A 224 1.60 2.32 -15.30
CA LEU A 224 2.94 2.79 -14.96
C LEU A 224 3.85 1.65 -14.49
N LYS A 225 4.03 0.62 -15.31
CA LYS A 225 4.69 -0.66 -14.94
C LYS A 225 6.12 -0.52 -14.41
N ASP A 226 6.85 0.49 -14.86
CA ASP A 226 8.23 0.74 -14.45
C ASP A 226 8.33 1.74 -13.29
N VAL A 227 7.20 2.17 -12.72
CA VAL A 227 7.15 3.03 -11.54
C VAL A 227 6.81 2.16 -10.34
N ASP A 228 7.72 2.09 -9.38
CA ASP A 228 7.52 1.36 -8.12
C ASP A 228 6.72 2.18 -7.12
N TYR A 229 6.87 3.52 -7.13
CA TYR A 229 6.10 4.40 -6.25
C TYR A 229 5.97 5.83 -6.78
N ILE A 230 4.87 6.51 -6.40
CA ILE A 230 4.66 7.94 -6.68
C ILE A 230 4.48 8.76 -5.39
N GLN A 231 4.93 10.02 -5.43
CA GLN A 231 4.80 10.99 -4.34
C GLN A 231 4.31 12.32 -4.92
N THR A 232 3.64 13.13 -4.10
CA THR A 232 3.31 14.52 -4.45
C THR A 232 3.77 15.48 -3.36
N THR A 233 4.02 16.74 -3.73
CA THR A 233 4.17 17.85 -2.78
C THR A 233 3.15 18.92 -3.09
N THR A 234 2.48 19.44 -2.07
CA THR A 234 1.56 20.57 -2.25
C THR A 234 2.36 21.87 -2.43
N VAL A 235 1.71 22.88 -3.02
CA VAL A 235 2.28 24.19 -3.41
C VAL A 235 2.88 24.97 -2.21
N LYS A 236 2.66 24.53 -0.97
CA LYS A 236 3.19 25.13 0.26
C LYS A 236 4.40 24.39 0.87
N SER A 237 5.13 23.57 0.10
CA SER A 237 6.36 22.98 0.63
C SER A 237 7.50 24.01 0.72
N SER A 238 8.37 23.90 1.72
CA SER A 238 9.58 24.73 1.85
C SER A 238 10.59 24.55 0.70
N LEU A 239 10.39 23.55 -0.17
CA LEU A 239 11.32 23.14 -1.21
C LEU A 239 11.02 23.80 -2.57
N SER A 240 9.77 24.16 -2.86
CA SER A 240 9.38 24.74 -4.15
C SER A 240 8.06 25.52 -4.05
N LYS A 241 7.95 26.59 -4.83
CA LYS A 241 6.68 27.33 -5.06
C LYS A 241 5.75 26.62 -6.05
N ASN A 242 6.22 25.52 -6.66
CA ASN A 242 5.47 24.72 -7.63
C ASN A 242 4.97 23.44 -6.95
N GLY A 243 3.81 22.94 -7.39
CA GLY A 243 3.40 21.57 -7.07
C GLY A 243 4.35 20.59 -7.76
N MET A 244 4.69 19.48 -7.13
CA MET A 244 5.53 18.46 -7.74
C MET A 244 4.86 17.10 -7.64
N ILE A 245 5.08 16.27 -8.66
CA ILE A 245 4.82 14.84 -8.61
C ILE A 245 6.16 14.14 -8.88
N LEU A 246 6.52 13.23 -7.99
CA LEU A 246 7.75 12.45 -8.05
C LEU A 246 7.38 11.00 -8.37
N PHE A 247 8.04 10.41 -9.37
CA PHE A 247 7.89 9.00 -9.72
C PHE A 247 9.21 8.31 -9.47
N PHE A 248 9.18 7.11 -8.90
CA PHE A 248 10.39 6.37 -8.57
C PHE A 248 10.37 5.03 -9.25
N SER A 249 11.49 4.72 -9.90
CA SER A 249 11.74 3.45 -10.57
C SER A 249 13.05 2.88 -10.04
N ARG A 250 13.18 1.56 -9.90
CA ARG A 250 14.46 0.95 -9.48
C ARG A 250 15.63 1.45 -10.32
N ASP A 251 16.75 1.71 -9.65
CA ASP A 251 17.97 2.22 -10.26
C ASP A 251 18.71 1.21 -11.15
N ASN A 252 18.40 -0.08 -10.99
CA ASN A 252 18.97 -1.17 -11.78
C ASN A 252 18.37 -1.32 -13.18
N LEU A 253 17.48 -0.41 -13.60
CA LEU A 253 16.95 -0.39 -14.96
C LEU A 253 18.04 0.02 -15.96
N SER A 254 18.11 -0.70 -17.08
CA SER A 254 18.94 -0.29 -18.20
C SER A 254 18.51 1.10 -18.70
N GLN A 255 19.45 1.87 -19.26
CA GLN A 255 19.17 3.21 -19.78
C GLN A 255 17.98 3.25 -20.75
N SER A 256 17.82 2.22 -21.60
CA SER A 256 16.68 2.06 -22.50
C SER A 256 15.33 1.91 -21.79
N LYS A 257 15.30 1.20 -20.65
CA LYS A 257 14.09 1.02 -19.84
C LYS A 257 13.76 2.30 -19.07
N LEU A 258 14.76 3.00 -18.55
CA LEU A 258 14.56 4.33 -17.98
C LEU A 258 13.98 5.28 -19.02
N GLN A 259 14.54 5.32 -20.22
CA GLN A 259 14.01 6.17 -21.29
C GLN A 259 12.57 5.80 -21.67
N GLN A 260 12.25 4.50 -21.74
CA GLN A 260 10.89 4.02 -21.95
C GLN A 260 9.94 4.45 -20.82
N CYS A 261 10.37 4.35 -19.56
CA CYS A 261 9.61 4.81 -18.40
C CYS A 261 9.31 6.31 -18.51
N GLY A 262 10.33 7.13 -18.79
CA GLY A 262 10.16 8.58 -18.98
C GLY A 262 9.23 8.92 -20.15
N ASN A 263 9.35 8.23 -21.28
CA ASN A 263 8.44 8.40 -22.43
C ASN A 263 7.00 8.06 -22.06
N ASN A 264 6.79 6.95 -21.34
CA ASN A 264 5.46 6.53 -20.89
C ASN A 264 4.84 7.58 -19.95
N LEU A 265 5.64 8.10 -19.01
CA LEU A 265 5.21 9.17 -18.11
C LEU A 265 4.79 10.43 -18.86
N VAL A 266 5.62 10.93 -19.79
CA VAL A 266 5.29 12.11 -20.61
C VAL A 266 4.01 11.89 -21.42
N GLN A 267 3.90 10.75 -22.09
CA GLN A 267 2.76 10.42 -22.96
C GLN A 267 1.47 10.27 -22.16
N LYS A 268 1.48 9.51 -21.07
CA LYS A 268 0.27 9.18 -20.31
C LYS A 268 -0.26 10.36 -19.49
N LEU A 269 0.61 11.25 -19.05
CA LEU A 269 0.24 12.42 -18.25
C LEU A 269 0.15 13.70 -19.07
N ASP A 270 0.39 13.64 -20.39
CA ASP A 270 0.44 14.80 -21.29
C ASP A 270 1.31 15.93 -20.68
N TYR A 271 2.48 15.54 -20.19
CA TYR A 271 3.34 16.42 -19.40
C TYR A 271 4.13 17.38 -20.28
N SER A 272 3.99 18.68 -20.00
CA SER A 272 4.80 19.75 -20.58
C SER A 272 5.71 20.35 -19.50
N SER A 273 7.02 20.43 -19.79
CA SER A 273 8.02 21.05 -18.92
C SER A 273 8.43 22.41 -19.48
N LYS A 274 8.71 23.39 -18.60
CA LYS A 274 9.32 24.67 -19.03
C LYS A 274 10.69 24.49 -19.65
N ASP A 275 11.44 23.51 -19.16
CA ASP A 275 12.79 23.20 -19.64
C ASP A 275 12.75 22.28 -20.87
N GLY A 276 11.56 21.91 -21.35
CA GLY A 276 11.37 21.02 -22.50
C GLY A 276 11.70 19.56 -22.25
N GLU A 277 12.10 19.18 -21.03
CA GLU A 277 12.55 17.82 -20.71
C GLU A 277 12.04 17.34 -19.34
N LEU A 278 11.86 16.02 -19.22
CA LEU A 278 11.68 15.27 -17.99
C LEU A 278 12.97 14.50 -17.66
N CYS A 279 13.48 14.64 -16.44
CA CYS A 279 14.75 14.04 -16.02
C CYS A 279 14.54 12.90 -15.01
N ALA A 280 15.24 11.79 -15.21
CA ALA A 280 15.48 10.79 -14.17
C ALA A 280 16.79 11.12 -13.43
N SER A 281 16.74 11.18 -12.10
CA SER A 281 17.92 11.44 -11.28
C SER A 281 18.07 10.40 -10.17
N GLN A 282 19.29 9.96 -9.87
CA GLN A 282 19.58 9.07 -8.75
C GLN A 282 20.37 9.83 -7.68
N TYR A 283 20.12 9.50 -6.40
CA TYR A 283 20.91 10.03 -5.30
C TYR A 283 22.18 9.22 -5.13
N ILE A 284 23.34 9.83 -5.39
CA ILE A 284 24.66 9.20 -5.26
C ILE A 284 25.49 10.01 -4.25
N GLY A 285 25.74 9.40 -3.09
CA GLY A 285 26.54 10.00 -2.02
C GLY A 285 25.88 11.22 -1.37
N ARG A 286 26.21 12.43 -1.87
CA ARG A 286 25.69 13.71 -1.33
C ARG A 286 24.89 14.52 -2.36
N GLY A 287 24.66 14.00 -3.56
CA GLY A 287 24.03 14.75 -4.65
C GLY A 287 23.15 13.90 -5.56
N TRP A 288 22.42 14.59 -6.43
CA TRP A 288 21.61 13.96 -7.48
C TRP A 288 22.37 13.96 -8.79
N VAL A 289 22.44 12.81 -9.46
CA VAL A 289 23.03 12.64 -10.79
C VAL A 289 21.91 12.33 -11.77
N VAL A 290 21.85 13.08 -12.87
CA VAL A 290 20.88 12.83 -13.94
C VAL A 290 21.30 11.57 -14.70
N LEU A 291 20.43 10.56 -14.72
CA LEU A 291 20.65 9.29 -15.43
C LEU A 291 20.08 9.31 -16.85
N CYS A 292 18.95 10.00 -17.05
CA CYS A 292 18.22 10.01 -18.32
C CYS A 292 17.44 11.31 -18.48
N ARG A 293 17.26 11.74 -19.73
CA ARG A 293 16.44 12.89 -20.15
C ARG A 293 15.48 12.43 -21.23
N VAL A 294 14.24 12.89 -21.15
CA VAL A 294 13.19 12.60 -22.13
C VAL A 294 12.52 13.92 -22.55
N PRO A 295 12.31 14.18 -23.84
CA PRO A 295 11.58 15.37 -24.28
C PRO A 295 10.16 15.41 -23.69
N ALA A 296 9.75 16.57 -23.17
CA ALA A 296 8.38 16.81 -22.74
C ALA A 296 7.49 17.20 -23.94
N SER A 297 6.17 17.11 -23.78
CA SER A 297 5.23 17.58 -24.79
C SER A 297 5.42 19.08 -25.05
N GLN A 298 5.46 19.47 -26.33
CA GLN A 298 5.36 20.87 -26.73
C GLN A 298 3.90 21.29 -26.65
N LYS A 299 3.59 22.28 -25.80
CA LYS A 299 2.27 22.93 -25.72
C LYS A 299 2.37 24.37 -26.20
#